data_AF-A0A3B0UJ02-F1
#
_entry.id   AF-A0A3B0UJ02-F1
#
_cell.length_a   1.000
_cell.length_b   1.000
_cell.length_c   1.000
_cell.angle_alpha   90.00
_cell.angle_beta   90.00
_cell.angle_gamma   90.00
#
_symmetry.space_group_name_H-M   'P 1'
#
loop_
_entity.id
_entity.type
_entity.pdbx_description
1 polymer ?
#
loop_
_entity_poly.entity_id
_entity_poly.type
_entity_poly.pdbx_seq_one_letter_code
_entity_poly.pdbx_strand_id
1 'polypeptide(L)'
;MTTTSQSVFSAWVEAFRLRTLPLALSAIFLGSFLAAADSRYDIRIIGLAVLTTLFLQILSNLANDYGDVLKGTDNDDRVGPKRAVQSGRITLRQMKSAIIIFTLLSFISGLCLLYVALGERFLTALLF
;
A
#
# COMPACT_ATOMS: atom_id res chain seq x y z
N MET A 1 20.35 -29.02 -3.66
CA MET A 1 19.93 -27.61 -3.79
C MET A 1 19.89 -27.01 -2.39
N THR A 2 20.76 -26.06 -2.09
CA THR A 2 20.75 -25.33 -0.81
C THR A 2 19.51 -24.45 -0.76
N THR A 3 18.52 -24.82 0.04
CA THR A 3 17.41 -23.94 0.41
C THR A 3 17.96 -22.84 1.30
N THR A 4 18.51 -21.78 0.71
CA THR A 4 18.79 -20.55 1.45
C THR A 4 17.51 -20.12 2.13
N SER A 5 17.47 -20.24 3.46
CA SER A 5 16.36 -19.75 4.27
C SER A 5 16.17 -18.27 3.96
N GLN A 6 15.10 -17.92 3.24
CA GLN A 6 14.73 -16.52 3.02
C GLN A 6 14.63 -15.81 4.37
N SER A 7 15.21 -14.62 4.48
CA SER A 7 15.14 -13.82 5.70
C SER A 7 13.73 -13.26 5.91
N VAL A 8 13.39 -12.95 7.17
CA VAL A 8 12.12 -12.28 7.53
C VAL A 8 11.97 -10.95 6.79
N PHE A 9 13.08 -10.22 6.60
CA PHE A 9 13.10 -8.99 5.83
C PHE A 9 12.70 -9.21 4.36
N SER A 10 13.28 -10.21 3.70
CA SER A 10 12.93 -10.56 2.33
C SER A 10 11.45 -10.94 2.19
N ALA A 11 10.90 -11.63 3.20
CA ALA A 11 9.49 -12.02 3.21
C ALA A 11 8.55 -10.80 3.28
N TRP A 12 8.90 -9.76 4.06
CA TRP A 12 8.13 -8.52 4.10
C TRP A 12 8.21 -7.71 2.80
N VAL A 13 9.39 -7.64 2.19
CA VAL A 13 9.58 -6.98 0.88
C VAL A 13 8.72 -7.65 -0.20
N GLU A 14 8.63 -8.97 -0.17
CA GLU A 14 7.76 -9.74 -1.07
C GLU A 14 6.27 -9.47 -0.79
N ALA A 15 5.87 -9.46 0.49
CA ALA A 15 4.49 -9.14 0.90
C ALA A 15 4.05 -7.72 0.51
N PHE A 16 4.96 -6.74 0.55
CA PHE A 16 4.68 -5.38 0.07
C PHE A 16 4.50 -5.30 -1.45
N ARG A 17 4.95 -6.31 -2.20
CA ARG A 17 4.93 -6.38 -3.67
C ARG A 17 5.45 -5.10 -4.31
N LEU A 18 6.70 -4.74 -4.02
CA LEU A 18 7.32 -3.50 -4.53
C LEU A 18 7.18 -3.30 -6.05
N ARG A 19 7.07 -4.39 -6.82
CA ARG A 19 6.86 -4.35 -8.29
C ARG A 19 5.50 -3.80 -8.71
N THR A 20 4.47 -3.80 -7.85
CA THR A 20 3.16 -3.21 -8.17
C THR A 20 3.07 -1.74 -7.79
N LEU A 21 4.00 -1.23 -6.98
CA LEU A 21 4.02 0.18 -6.55
C LEU A 21 4.19 1.17 -7.72
N PRO A 22 5.05 0.92 -8.74
CA PRO A 22 5.14 1.79 -9.91
C PRO A 22 3.82 1.94 -10.66
N LEU A 23 3.01 0.87 -10.73
CA LEU A 23 1.69 0.92 -11.37
C LEU A 23 0.75 1.87 -10.62
N ALA A 24 0.69 1.77 -9.29
CA ALA A 24 -0.14 2.66 -8.48
C ALA A 24 0.32 4.14 -8.57
N LEU A 25 1.63 4.37 -8.60
CA LEU A 25 2.20 5.72 -8.73
C LEU A 25 1.96 6.36 -10.09
N SER A 26 1.76 5.57 -11.16
CA SER A 26 1.55 6.10 -12.51
C SER A 26 0.37 7.08 -12.59
N ALA A 27 -0.74 6.78 -11.90
CA ALA A 27 -1.92 7.65 -11.84
C ALA A 27 -1.63 8.97 -11.12
N ILE A 28 -0.87 8.91 -10.01
CA ILE A 28 -0.48 10.10 -9.25
C ILE A 28 0.45 10.98 -10.06
N PHE A 29 1.44 10.40 -10.74
CA PHE A 29 2.35 11.15 -11.58
C PHE A 29 1.66 11.73 -12.82
N LEU A 30 0.74 11.00 -13.45
CA LEU A 30 -0.06 11.56 -14.54
C LEU A 30 -0.85 12.80 -14.10
N GLY A 31 -1.58 12.72 -12.99
CA GLY A 31 -2.30 13.88 -12.44
C GLY A 31 -1.36 15.03 -12.06
N SER A 32 -0.20 14.71 -11.50
CA SER A 32 0.83 15.68 -11.14
C SER A 32 1.42 16.39 -12.36
N PHE A 33 1.66 15.66 -13.46
CA PHE A 33 2.16 16.23 -14.71
C PHE A 33 1.12 17.09 -15.42
N LEU A 34 -0.16 16.70 -15.38
CA LEU A 34 -1.25 17.54 -15.89
C LEU A 34 -1.35 18.86 -15.11
N ALA A 35 -1.29 18.81 -13.77
CA ALA A 35 -1.28 20.01 -12.94
C ALA A 35 -0.04 20.88 -13.20
N ALA A 36 1.13 20.26 -13.43
CA ALA A 36 2.36 20.96 -13.75
C ALA A 36 2.30 21.63 -15.14
N ALA A 37 1.68 21.00 -16.13
CA ALA A 37 1.48 21.57 -17.47
C ALA A 37 0.65 22.86 -17.42
N ASP A 38 -0.31 22.95 -16.50
CA ASP A 38 -1.12 24.15 -16.26
C ASP A 38 -0.51 25.12 -15.23
N SER A 39 0.72 24.89 -14.77
CA SER A 39 1.37 25.68 -13.70
C SER A 39 0.57 25.74 -12.38
N ARG A 40 -0.27 24.73 -12.12
CA ARG A 40 -1.15 24.61 -10.93
C ARG A 40 -0.74 23.44 -10.04
N TYR A 41 0.56 23.21 -9.89
CA TYR A 41 1.08 22.12 -9.05
C TYR A 41 1.41 22.60 -7.64
N ASP A 42 1.29 21.70 -6.66
CA ASP A 42 1.78 21.90 -5.30
C ASP A 42 2.58 20.66 -4.89
N ILE A 43 3.87 20.86 -4.57
CA ILE A 43 4.78 19.77 -4.22
C ILE A 43 4.34 19.03 -2.95
N ARG A 44 3.63 19.72 -2.04
CA ARG A 44 3.08 19.12 -0.81
C ARG A 44 1.95 18.16 -1.14
N ILE A 45 1.05 18.57 -2.05
CA ILE A 45 -0.05 17.72 -2.53
C ILE A 45 0.51 16.51 -3.27
N ILE A 46 1.48 16.70 -4.16
CA ILE A 46 2.13 15.60 -4.90
C ILE A 46 2.79 14.63 -3.91
N GLY A 47 3.59 15.13 -2.96
CA GLY A 47 4.27 14.30 -1.97
C GLY A 47 3.30 13.51 -1.09
N LEU A 48 2.23 14.15 -0.59
CA LEU A 48 1.21 13.49 0.21
C LEU A 48 0.38 12.49 -0.61
N ALA A 49 0.09 12.78 -1.88
CA ALA A 49 -0.60 11.86 -2.77
C ALA A 49 0.24 10.60 -3.02
N VAL A 50 1.53 10.76 -3.34
CA VAL A 50 2.47 9.64 -3.48
C VAL A 50 2.51 8.80 -2.20
N LEU A 51 2.70 9.44 -1.04
CA LEU A 51 2.78 8.75 0.25
C LEU A 51 1.49 7.97 0.56
N THR A 52 0.33 8.60 0.37
CA THR A 52 -0.98 7.98 0.59
C THR A 52 -1.19 6.78 -0.32
N THR A 53 -0.86 6.91 -1.62
CA THR A 53 -0.95 5.83 -2.60
C THR A 53 -0.06 4.65 -2.25
N LEU A 54 1.18 4.90 -1.78
CA LEU A 54 2.06 3.82 -1.35
C LEU A 54 1.49 3.07 -0.14
N PHE A 55 0.97 3.77 0.86
CA PHE A 55 0.36 3.12 2.02
C PHE A 55 -0.89 2.33 1.65
N LEU A 56 -1.78 2.86 0.82
CA LEU A 56 -2.97 2.16 0.35
C LEU A 56 -2.61 0.93 -0.50
N GLN A 57 -1.61 1.04 -1.38
CA GLN A 57 -1.19 -0.07 -2.22
C GLN A 57 -0.56 -1.20 -1.38
N ILE A 58 0.28 -0.86 -0.40
CA ILE A 58 0.84 -1.83 0.54
C ILE A 58 -0.27 -2.45 1.38
N LEU A 59 -1.18 -1.64 1.94
CA LEU A 59 -2.33 -2.12 2.70
C LEU A 59 -3.15 -3.15 1.92
N SER A 60 -3.48 -2.85 0.66
CA SER A 60 -4.21 -3.76 -0.22
C SER A 60 -3.46 -5.07 -0.43
N ASN A 61 -2.15 -5.01 -0.68
CA ASN A 61 -1.31 -6.21 -0.83
C ASN A 61 -1.32 -7.08 0.43
N LEU A 62 -1.13 -6.49 1.61
CA LEU A 62 -1.14 -7.20 2.89
C LEU A 62 -2.52 -7.80 3.21
N ALA A 63 -3.60 -7.04 2.98
CA ALA A 63 -4.97 -7.50 3.21
C ALA A 63 -5.35 -8.68 2.29
N ASN A 64 -4.92 -8.63 1.03
CA ASN A 64 -5.12 -9.73 0.09
C ASN A 64 -4.34 -10.99 0.51
N ASP A 65 -3.09 -10.84 0.94
CA ASP A 65 -2.29 -11.97 1.47
C ASP A 65 -2.91 -12.58 2.74
N TYR A 66 -3.41 -11.75 3.65
CA TYR A 66 -4.10 -12.23 4.85
C TYR A 66 -5.41 -12.96 4.52
N GLY A 67 -6.22 -12.39 3.62
CA GLY A 67 -7.49 -12.97 3.19
C GLY A 67 -7.33 -14.30 2.45
N ASP A 68 -6.33 -14.41 1.58
CA ASP A 68 -6.08 -15.63 0.81
C ASP A 68 -5.61 -16.80 1.69
N VAL A 69 -4.89 -16.51 2.78
CA VAL A 69 -4.53 -17.52 3.78
C VAL A 69 -5.77 -17.99 4.57
N LEU A 70 -6.66 -17.08 4.98
CA LEU A 70 -7.86 -17.44 5.73
C LEU A 70 -8.88 -18.23 4.89
N LYS A 71 -8.97 -17.94 3.60
CA LYS A 71 -9.90 -18.61 2.66
C LYS A 71 -9.42 -19.99 2.23
N GLY A 72 -8.17 -20.37 2.54
CA GLY A 72 -7.58 -21.62 2.07
C GLY A 72 -7.41 -21.67 0.54
N THR A 73 -7.39 -20.52 -0.14
CA THR A 73 -7.32 -20.44 -1.60
C THR A 73 -5.95 -20.86 -2.17
N ASP A 74 -4.93 -20.93 -1.32
CA ASP A 74 -3.57 -21.33 -1.66
C ASP A 74 -3.27 -22.72 -1.05
N ASN A 75 -3.67 -23.77 -1.78
CA ASN A 75 -3.27 -25.15 -1.53
C ASN A 75 -1.83 -25.41 -2.02
N ASP A 76 -1.23 -26.53 -1.63
CA ASP A 76 0.14 -26.94 -2.03
C ASP A 76 0.37 -27.01 -3.55
N ASP A 77 -0.70 -27.02 -4.36
CA ASP A 77 -0.69 -27.05 -5.83
C ASP A 77 -0.51 -25.68 -6.52
N ARG A 78 -0.21 -24.60 -5.77
CA ARG A 78 -0.03 -23.28 -6.38
C ARG A 78 1.28 -23.18 -7.17
N VAL A 79 1.18 -22.78 -8.45
CA VAL A 79 2.31 -22.58 -9.38
C VAL A 79 3.08 -21.25 -9.15
N GLY A 80 2.77 -20.51 -8.07
CA GLY A 80 3.41 -19.22 -7.72
C GLY A 80 4.34 -19.34 -6.50
N PRO A 81 5.24 -18.37 -6.26
CA PRO A 81 6.07 -18.36 -5.05
C PRO A 81 5.19 -18.40 -3.79
N LYS A 82 5.63 -19.14 -2.77
CA LYS A 82 4.91 -19.24 -1.49
C LYS A 82 4.77 -17.85 -0.88
N ARG A 83 3.55 -17.44 -0.54
CA ARG A 83 3.33 -16.14 0.10
C ARG A 83 4.01 -16.09 1.47
N ALA A 84 4.35 -14.88 1.91
CA ALA A 84 5.14 -14.67 3.12
C ALA A 84 4.53 -15.26 4.41
N VAL A 85 3.19 -15.36 4.47
CA VAL A 85 2.47 -16.01 5.58
C VAL A 85 2.47 -17.54 5.44
N GLN A 86 2.28 -18.07 4.23
CA GLN A 86 2.36 -19.52 3.95
C GLN A 86 3.76 -20.09 4.13
N SER A 87 4.79 -19.27 3.94
CA SER A 87 6.16 -19.69 4.22
C SER A 87 6.46 -19.80 5.72
N GLY A 88 5.49 -19.49 6.60
CA GLY A 88 5.63 -19.53 8.06
C GLY A 88 6.55 -18.45 8.65
N ARG A 89 7.07 -17.54 7.81
CA ARG A 89 8.04 -16.51 8.21
C ARG A 89 7.35 -15.27 8.79
N ILE A 90 6.13 -15.00 8.33
CA ILE A 90 5.26 -13.97 8.89
C ILE A 90 4.03 -14.67 9.46
N THR A 91 3.76 -14.48 10.74
CA THR A 91 2.56 -15.04 11.37
C THR A 91 1.31 -14.26 10.94
N LEU A 92 0.14 -14.90 10.95
CA LEU A 92 -1.14 -14.23 10.73
C LEU A 92 -1.35 -13.03 11.66
N ARG A 93 -0.88 -13.12 12.92
CA ARG A 93 -0.95 -12.02 13.89
C ARG A 93 -0.09 -10.83 13.46
N GLN A 94 1.15 -11.08 13.02
CA GLN A 94 2.03 -10.02 12.50
C GLN A 94 1.45 -9.37 11.24
N MET A 95 0.89 -10.16 10.33
CA MET A 95 0.23 -9.65 9.13
C MET A 95 -0.96 -8.76 9.48
N LYS A 96 -1.83 -9.21 10.41
CA LYS A 96 -2.95 -8.40 10.90
C LYS A 96 -2.50 -7.09 11.56
N SER A 97 -1.43 -7.12 12.36
CA SER A 97 -0.85 -5.90 12.95
C SER A 97 -0.33 -4.95 11.87
N ALA A 98 0.34 -5.45 10.83
CA ALA A 98 0.81 -4.62 9.72
C ALA A 98 -0.36 -3.99 8.95
N ILE A 99 -1.44 -4.74 8.69
CA ILE A 99 -2.67 -4.20 8.10
C ILE A 99 -3.20 -3.03 8.93
N ILE A 100 -3.32 -3.19 10.25
CA ILE A 100 -3.81 -2.10 11.14
C ILE A 100 -2.91 -0.86 11.04
N ILE A 101 -1.59 -1.04 11.06
CA ILE A 101 -0.62 0.06 10.95
C ILE A 101 -0.78 0.79 9.62
N PHE A 102 -0.81 0.08 8.50
CA PHE A 102 -0.95 0.70 7.17
C PHE A 102 -2.34 1.32 6.96
N THR A 103 -3.39 0.81 7.60
CA THR A 103 -4.70 1.48 7.66
C THR A 103 -4.60 2.84 8.36
N LEU A 104 -3.96 2.91 9.52
CA LEU A 104 -3.80 4.18 10.25
C LEU A 104 -2.91 5.17 9.47
N LEU A 105 -1.81 4.69 8.89
CA LEU A 105 -0.91 5.51 8.07
C LEU A 105 -1.61 6.06 6.82
N SER A 106 -2.35 5.22 6.10
CA SER A 106 -3.13 5.66 4.93
C SER A 106 -4.24 6.63 5.31
N PHE A 107 -4.94 6.39 6.42
CA PHE A 107 -5.97 7.29 6.93
C PHE A 107 -5.40 8.67 7.28
N ILE A 108 -4.33 8.72 8.08
CA ILE A 108 -3.70 9.98 8.50
C ILE A 108 -3.14 10.73 7.29
N SER A 109 -2.38 10.06 6.41
CA SER A 109 -1.82 10.70 5.22
C SER A 109 -2.89 11.21 4.25
N GLY A 110 -3.99 10.45 4.08
CA GLY A 110 -5.14 10.86 3.28
C GLY A 110 -5.85 12.08 3.86
N LEU A 111 -6.05 12.15 5.18
CA LEU A 111 -6.60 13.33 5.84
C LEU A 111 -5.69 14.56 5.68
N CYS A 112 -4.37 14.39 5.85
CA CYS A 112 -3.41 15.46 5.61
C CYS A 112 -3.44 15.95 4.14
N LEU A 113 -3.52 15.02 3.18
CA LEU A 113 -3.65 15.34 1.76
C LEU A 113 -4.91 16.17 1.48
N LEU A 114 -6.06 15.72 1.97
CA LEU A 114 -7.33 16.42 1.78
C LEU A 114 -7.31 17.80 2.45
N TYR A 115 -6.77 17.90 3.66
CA TYR A 115 -6.65 19.18 4.35
C TYR A 115 -5.79 20.19 3.58
N VAL A 116 -4.62 19.76 3.08
CA VAL A 116 -3.73 20.63 2.29
C VAL A 116 -4.35 20.98 0.93
N ALA A 117 -5.05 20.04 0.30
CA ALA A 117 -5.66 20.25 -1.02
C ALA A 117 -6.91 21.15 -0.98
N LEU A 118 -7.70 21.07 0.09
CA LEU A 118 -9.00 21.75 0.20
C LEU A 118 -8.97 23.00 1.07
N GLY A 119 -8.02 23.11 2.01
CA GLY A 119 -7.88 24.24 2.92
C GLY A 119 -9.19 24.55 3.67
N GLU A 120 -9.68 25.79 3.55
CA GLU A 120 -10.95 26.25 4.14
C GLU A 120 -12.18 25.43 3.70
N ARG A 121 -12.10 24.77 2.54
CA ARG A 121 -13.18 23.94 2.00
C ARG A 121 -13.19 22.52 2.58
N PHE A 122 -12.25 22.18 3.45
CA PHE A 122 -12.15 20.84 4.01
C PHE A 122 -13.39 20.43 4.82
N LEU A 123 -13.89 21.31 5.69
CA LEU A 123 -15.10 21.04 6.49
C LEU A 123 -16.35 20.89 5.63
N THR A 124 -16.47 21.69 4.58
CA THR A 124 -17.61 21.57 3.65
C THR A 124 -17.54 20.29 2.83
N ALA A 125 -16.35 19.91 2.35
CA ALA A 125 -16.15 18.65 1.63
C ALA A 125 -16.31 17.38 2.49
N LEU A 126 -16.31 17.49 3.82
CA LEU A 126 -16.58 16.35 4.71
C LEU A 126 -18.08 16.10 4.91
N LEU A 127 -18.90 17.14 4.70
CA LEU A 127 -20.34 17.14 4.97
C LEU A 127 -21.20 16.83 3.73
N PHE A 128 -20.63 16.91 2.53
CA PHE A 128 -21.28 16.70 1.23
C PHE A 128 -20.49 15.70 0.39
#